data_AF-A0AAJ4IEM6-F1
#
_entry.id   AF-A0AAJ4IEM6-F1
#
_cell.length_a   1.000
_cell.length_b   1.000
_cell.length_c   1.000
_cell.angle_alpha   90.00
_cell.angle_beta   90.00
_cell.angle_gamma   90.00
#
_symmetry.space_group_name_H-M   'P 1'
#
loop_
_entity.id
_entity.type
_entity.pdbx_description
1 polymer ?
#
loop_
_entity_poly.entity_id
_entity_poly.type
_entity_poly.pdbx_seq_one_letter_code
_entity_poly.pdbx_strand_id
1 'polypeptide(L)'
;MATPIGTSPCYIQIANQRIECRACNTLGYLPLNFVPRPKVRYTKGFEQYVLSLSALNVTINAIAKLCGVCWDTVKDIQKHYLQKRYSQPCLKNVTHIGIDEIYCGSKSGFMTVVIDMKTSAVIYTEKGKKAESLDGFWKRKLRCKKPIEAVATDMGQAYISSVKQHAPKAKLVIDRFHVVKRFNEKLTEFRRELQNSMSNKNDAQYLKNTRWLLVSNPDRLDEQGQARLERALAANQPLAVVYYLKEKLRMLWSQPSKIERSGPRFSDMTLSGRSVLIVPNNTGTDYD
;
A
#
# COMPACT_ATOMS: atom_id res chain seq x y z
N MET A 1 -4.20 2.30 -37.06
CA MET A 1 -4.28 3.63 -36.42
C MET A 1 -2.94 4.31 -36.47
N ALA A 2 -2.84 5.38 -37.25
CA ALA A 2 -1.79 6.37 -37.12
C ALA A 2 -2.12 7.32 -35.96
N THR A 3 -1.17 8.18 -35.58
CA THR A 3 -1.42 9.27 -34.65
C THR A 3 -2.53 10.17 -35.22
N PRO A 4 -3.55 10.55 -34.43
CA PRO A 4 -4.59 11.47 -34.91
C PRO A 4 -3.98 12.83 -35.23
N ILE A 5 -4.55 13.52 -36.23
CA ILE A 5 -4.22 14.90 -36.57
C ILE A 5 -5.43 15.75 -36.18
N GLY A 6 -5.25 16.61 -35.17
CA GLY A 6 -6.37 17.31 -34.54
C GLY A 6 -7.36 16.33 -33.91
N THR A 7 -8.64 16.42 -34.29
CA THR A 7 -9.72 15.52 -33.84
C THR A 7 -10.02 14.39 -34.83
N SER A 8 -9.34 14.34 -35.98
CA SER A 8 -9.64 13.39 -37.04
C SER A 8 -8.89 12.07 -36.85
N PRO A 9 -9.57 10.92 -36.94
CA PRO A 9 -8.91 9.62 -36.91
C PRO A 9 -8.10 9.40 -38.19
N CYS A 10 -6.88 8.88 -38.05
CA CYS A 10 -5.98 8.61 -39.18
C CYS A 10 -5.72 7.11 -39.36
N TYR A 11 -5.91 6.62 -40.58
CA TYR A 11 -5.73 5.23 -40.95
C TYR A 11 -4.59 5.08 -41.95
N ILE A 12 -3.86 3.97 -41.83
CA ILE A 12 -2.84 3.56 -42.80
C ILE A 12 -3.27 2.19 -43.31
N GLN A 13 -3.45 2.09 -44.63
CA GLN A 13 -3.81 0.85 -45.30
C GLN A 13 -2.60 0.34 -46.08
N ILE A 14 -2.15 -0.88 -45.76
CA ILE A 14 -0.96 -1.49 -46.35
C ILE A 14 -1.27 -2.96 -46.67
N ALA A 15 -0.85 -3.39 -47.85
CA ALA A 15 -0.81 -4.81 -48.20
C ALA A 15 0.44 -5.44 -47.55
N ASN A 16 0.24 -6.22 -46.48
CA ASN A 16 1.33 -6.92 -45.81
C ASN A 16 1.49 -8.34 -46.39
N GLN A 17 2.68 -8.65 -46.89
CA GLN A 17 2.98 -9.96 -47.48
C GLN A 17 3.03 -11.05 -46.39
N ARG A 18 2.41 -12.19 -46.68
CA ARG A 18 2.55 -13.42 -45.90
C ARG A 18 3.77 -14.18 -46.39
N ILE A 19 4.56 -14.69 -45.46
CA ILE A 19 5.75 -15.49 -45.74
C ILE A 19 5.57 -16.89 -45.16
N GLU A 20 6.05 -17.90 -45.88
CA GLU A 20 6.02 -19.30 -45.44
C GLU A 20 7.44 -19.85 -45.41
N CYS A 21 7.85 -20.42 -44.28
CA CYS A 21 9.13 -21.11 -44.20
C CYS A 21 9.01 -22.51 -44.80
N ARG A 22 9.68 -22.78 -45.93
CA ARG A 22 9.66 -24.09 -46.60
C ARG A 22 10.31 -25.23 -45.82
N ALA A 23 11.11 -24.93 -44.79
CA ALA A 23 11.76 -25.94 -43.96
C ALA A 23 10.90 -26.41 -42.79
N CYS A 24 10.01 -25.57 -42.26
CA CYS A 24 9.19 -25.88 -41.08
C CYS A 24 7.69 -25.55 -41.24
N ASN A 25 7.24 -25.23 -42.46
CA ASN A 25 5.86 -24.87 -42.81
C ASN A 25 5.22 -23.79 -41.91
N THR A 26 6.05 -22.93 -41.30
CA THR A 26 5.58 -21.87 -40.42
C THR A 26 5.16 -20.66 -41.25
N LEU A 27 3.92 -20.21 -41.05
CA LEU A 27 3.39 -19.00 -41.66
C LEU A 27 3.70 -17.78 -40.80
N GLY A 28 4.19 -16.73 -41.45
CA GLY A 28 4.51 -15.43 -40.86
C GLY A 28 3.99 -14.28 -41.71
N TYR A 29 4.22 -13.08 -41.22
CA TYR A 29 4.00 -11.84 -41.95
C TYR A 29 5.32 -11.09 -42.02
N LEU A 30 5.54 -10.33 -43.10
CA LEU A 30 6.69 -9.45 -43.18
C LEU A 30 6.61 -8.42 -42.02
N PRO A 31 7.67 -8.26 -41.21
CA PRO A 31 7.66 -7.34 -40.09
C PRO A 31 7.58 -5.90 -40.59
N LEU A 32 6.60 -5.15 -40.08
CA LEU A 32 6.43 -3.73 -40.40
C LEU A 32 7.16 -2.88 -39.36
N ASN A 33 8.20 -2.15 -39.77
CA ASN A 33 9.08 -1.40 -38.87
C ASN A 33 8.36 -0.30 -38.07
N PHE A 34 7.25 0.23 -38.55
CA PHE A 34 6.46 1.26 -37.87
C PHE A 34 5.35 0.68 -36.97
N VAL A 35 5.17 -0.64 -36.93
CA VAL A 35 4.24 -1.33 -36.02
C VAL A 35 5.02 -1.84 -34.81
N PRO A 36 4.54 -1.64 -33.57
CA PRO A 36 5.36 -1.94 -32.40
C PRO A 36 5.49 -3.44 -32.11
N ARG A 37 4.50 -4.26 -32.51
CA ARG A 37 4.41 -5.69 -32.20
C ARG A 37 3.68 -6.46 -33.31
N PRO A 38 3.90 -7.78 -33.48
CA PRO A 38 3.09 -8.60 -34.37
C PRO A 38 1.59 -8.54 -34.01
N LYS A 39 0.71 -8.64 -35.01
CA LYS A 39 -0.76 -8.74 -34.88
C LYS A 39 -1.49 -7.51 -34.33
N VAL A 40 -0.80 -6.44 -33.92
CA VAL A 40 -1.46 -5.19 -33.51
C VAL A 40 -1.81 -4.31 -34.72
N ARG A 41 -2.87 -3.50 -34.59
CA ARG A 41 -3.40 -2.65 -35.68
C ARG A 41 -3.12 -1.14 -35.49
N TYR A 42 -2.12 -0.80 -34.69
CA TYR A 42 -1.69 0.57 -34.43
C TYR A 42 -0.19 0.74 -34.66
N THR A 43 0.22 1.98 -34.92
CA THR A 43 1.62 2.34 -35.17
C THR A 43 2.38 2.61 -33.86
N LYS A 44 3.72 2.62 -33.93
CA LYS A 44 4.60 3.03 -32.83
C LYS A 44 4.32 4.47 -32.40
N GLY A 45 4.05 5.37 -33.35
CA GLY A 45 3.67 6.76 -33.08
C GLY A 45 2.35 6.86 -32.31
N PHE A 46 1.34 6.08 -32.71
CA PHE A 46 0.08 6.00 -31.98
C PHE A 46 0.26 5.45 -30.56
N GLU A 47 1.08 4.40 -30.38
CA GLU A 47 1.40 3.87 -29.05
C GLU A 47 2.05 4.95 -28.16
N GLN A 48 3.02 5.69 -28.69
CA GLN A 48 3.66 6.79 -27.96
C GLN A 48 2.67 7.89 -27.58
N TYR A 49 1.77 8.26 -28.49
CA TYR A 49 0.71 9.25 -28.22
C TYR A 49 -0.25 8.80 -27.11
N VAL A 50 -0.69 7.54 -27.12
CA VAL A 50 -1.51 6.97 -26.05
C VAL A 50 -0.77 7.00 -24.70
N LEU A 51 0.53 6.70 -24.71
CA LEU A 51 1.35 6.72 -23.49
C LEU A 51 1.59 8.15 -22.99
N SER A 52 1.76 9.15 -23.87
CA SER A 52 1.88 10.55 -23.45
C SER A 52 0.59 11.06 -22.80
N LEU A 53 -0.58 10.69 -23.33
CA LEU A 53 -1.86 11.00 -22.68
C LEU A 53 -2.01 10.32 -21.32
N SER A 54 -1.53 9.08 -21.21
CA SER A 54 -1.55 8.34 -19.94
C SER A 54 -0.68 9.00 -18.88
N ALA A 55 0.46 9.59 -19.28
CA ALA A 55 1.35 10.32 -18.38
C ALA A 55 0.73 11.62 -17.83
N LEU A 56 -0.32 12.15 -18.48
CA LEU A 56 -1.10 13.31 -18.02
C LEU A 56 -2.27 12.93 -17.09
N ASN A 57 -2.27 11.71 -16.53
CA ASN A 57 -3.33 11.19 -15.65
C ASN A 57 -4.73 11.12 -16.30
N VAL A 58 -4.79 11.03 -17.63
CA VAL A 58 -6.07 10.83 -18.34
C VAL A 58 -6.53 9.39 -18.18
N THR A 59 -7.83 9.19 -17.91
CA THR A 59 -8.39 7.84 -17.73
C THR A 59 -8.33 7.02 -19.02
N ILE A 60 -8.19 5.70 -18.90
CA ILE A 60 -8.17 4.77 -20.06
C ILE A 60 -9.40 4.99 -20.94
N ASN A 61 -10.58 5.20 -20.33
CA ASN A 61 -11.82 5.42 -21.06
C ASN A 61 -11.83 6.75 -21.82
N ALA A 62 -11.33 7.83 -21.22
CA ALA A 62 -11.20 9.11 -21.90
C ALA A 62 -10.21 9.04 -23.08
N ILE A 63 -9.07 8.36 -22.90
CA ILE A 63 -8.10 8.14 -23.99
C ILE A 63 -8.73 7.32 -25.11
N ALA A 64 -9.46 6.25 -24.78
CA ALA A 64 -10.13 5.40 -25.76
C ALA A 64 -11.15 6.19 -26.60
N LYS A 65 -11.97 7.02 -25.94
CA LYS A 65 -12.93 7.92 -26.60
C LYS A 65 -12.23 8.95 -27.49
N LEU A 66 -11.20 9.62 -26.96
CA LEU A 66 -10.44 10.64 -27.70
C LEU A 66 -9.77 10.04 -28.95
N CYS A 67 -9.22 8.84 -28.84
CA CYS A 67 -8.48 8.20 -29.92
C CYS A 67 -9.36 7.35 -30.84
N GLY A 68 -10.67 7.20 -30.56
CA GLY A 68 -11.58 6.36 -31.34
C GLY A 68 -11.19 4.88 -31.35
N VAL A 69 -10.64 4.35 -30.25
CA VAL A 69 -10.24 2.93 -30.12
C VAL A 69 -11.03 2.24 -29.02
N CYS A 70 -11.05 0.89 -29.05
CA CYS A 70 -11.61 0.15 -27.93
C CYS A 70 -10.76 0.34 -26.66
N TRP A 71 -11.44 0.31 -25.51
CA TRP A 71 -10.82 0.44 -24.20
C TRP A 71 -9.69 -0.57 -23.97
N ASP A 72 -9.89 -1.82 -24.42
CA ASP A 72 -8.88 -2.87 -24.30
C ASP A 72 -7.59 -2.57 -25.07
N THR A 73 -7.66 -1.89 -26.22
CA THR A 73 -6.45 -1.48 -26.97
C THR A 73 -5.58 -0.54 -26.14
N VAL A 74 -6.18 0.46 -25.51
CA VAL A 74 -5.46 1.41 -24.64
C VAL A 74 -4.88 0.69 -23.44
N LYS A 75 -5.68 -0.17 -22.79
CA LYS A 75 -5.24 -0.97 -21.65
C LYS A 75 -4.07 -1.89 -21.98
N ASP A 76 -4.10 -2.55 -23.13
CA ASP A 76 -3.02 -3.45 -23.55
C ASP A 76 -1.74 -2.70 -23.91
N ILE A 77 -1.86 -1.50 -24.50
CA ILE A 77 -0.73 -0.58 -24.68
C ILE A 77 -0.10 -0.24 -23.32
N GLN A 78 -0.90 0.20 -22.35
CA GLN A 78 -0.42 0.56 -21.02
C GLN A 78 0.21 -0.63 -20.29
N LYS A 79 -0.47 -1.79 -20.27
CA LYS A 79 0.06 -3.01 -19.66
C LYS A 79 1.41 -3.41 -20.25
N HIS A 80 1.52 -3.40 -21.57
CA HIS A 80 2.76 -3.75 -22.24
C HIS A 80 3.89 -2.78 -21.87
N TYR A 81 3.61 -1.48 -21.88
CA TYR A 81 4.57 -0.47 -21.45
C TYR A 81 5.02 -0.68 -20.00
N LEU A 82 4.08 -0.91 -19.08
CA LEU A 82 4.38 -1.16 -17.67
C LEU A 82 5.22 -2.43 -17.49
N GLN A 83 4.86 -3.51 -18.18
CA GLN A 83 5.62 -4.77 -18.15
C GLN A 83 7.04 -4.57 -18.70
N LYS A 84 7.20 -3.85 -19.80
CA LYS A 84 8.53 -3.58 -20.38
C LYS A 84 9.38 -2.71 -19.45
N ARG A 85 8.79 -1.67 -18.83
CA ARG A 85 9.54 -0.65 -18.08
C ARG A 85 9.78 -0.99 -16.61
N TYR A 86 8.87 -1.75 -15.99
CA TYR A 86 8.83 -1.96 -14.54
C TYR A 86 8.77 -3.44 -14.12
N SER A 87 8.93 -4.41 -15.04
CA SER A 87 8.94 -5.85 -14.68
C SER A 87 10.08 -6.23 -13.73
N GLN A 88 11.22 -5.53 -13.79
CA GLN A 88 12.37 -5.83 -12.94
C GLN A 88 12.96 -4.55 -12.33
N PRO A 89 12.35 -4.00 -11.27
CA PRO A 89 12.88 -2.84 -10.56
C PRO A 89 14.28 -3.14 -9.99
N CYS A 90 15.19 -2.17 -10.06
CA CYS A 90 16.55 -2.32 -9.54
C CYS A 90 16.57 -2.27 -8.01
N LEU A 91 17.07 -3.33 -7.36
CA LEU A 91 17.10 -3.45 -5.89
C LEU A 91 18.46 -3.10 -5.26
N LYS A 92 19.44 -2.69 -6.07
CA LYS A 92 20.85 -2.52 -5.64
C LYS A 92 21.02 -1.51 -4.50
N ASN A 93 20.25 -0.42 -4.53
CA ASN A 93 20.36 0.69 -3.57
C ASN A 93 19.23 0.73 -2.53
N VAL A 94 18.32 -0.25 -2.57
CA VAL A 94 17.20 -0.31 -1.63
C VAL A 94 17.72 -0.68 -0.24
N THR A 95 17.44 0.17 0.74
CA THR A 95 17.88 0.02 2.15
C THR A 95 16.71 0.06 3.12
N HIS A 96 15.62 0.76 2.75
CA HIS A 96 14.43 0.93 3.57
C HIS A 96 13.23 0.45 2.77
N ILE A 97 12.48 -0.50 3.31
CA ILE A 97 11.32 -1.06 2.60
C ILE A 97 10.06 -0.99 3.45
N GLY A 98 8.92 -0.81 2.79
CA GLY A 98 7.59 -0.97 3.34
C GLY A 98 6.94 -2.23 2.77
N ILE A 99 6.30 -3.03 3.61
CA ILE A 99 5.56 -4.24 3.23
C ILE A 99 4.11 -4.03 3.62
N ASP A 100 3.20 -4.14 2.66
CA ASP A 100 1.77 -3.94 2.86
C ASP A 100 0.93 -4.92 2.04
N GLU A 101 -0.35 -5.03 2.38
CA GLU A 101 -1.35 -5.85 1.69
C GLU A 101 -2.41 -4.99 1.02
N ILE A 102 -2.60 -5.19 -0.28
CA ILE A 102 -3.67 -4.56 -1.03
C ILE A 102 -4.71 -5.61 -1.39
N TYR A 103 -5.97 -5.34 -1.05
CA TYR A 103 -7.09 -6.15 -1.51
C TYR A 103 -7.48 -5.77 -2.94
N CYS A 104 -7.30 -6.70 -3.88
CA CYS A 104 -7.55 -6.50 -5.31
C CYS A 104 -8.91 -7.07 -5.76
N GLY A 105 -9.89 -7.11 -4.86
CA GLY A 105 -11.25 -7.59 -5.15
C GLY A 105 -11.42 -9.09 -4.99
N SER A 106 -12.67 -9.56 -5.11
CA SER A 106 -13.06 -10.95 -4.80
C SER A 106 -12.38 -12.00 -5.66
N LYS A 107 -12.08 -11.69 -6.93
CA LYS A 107 -11.43 -12.61 -7.87
C LYS A 107 -9.92 -12.73 -7.69
N SER A 108 -9.26 -11.64 -7.27
CA SER A 108 -7.79 -11.57 -7.18
C SER A 108 -7.27 -11.74 -5.76
N GLY A 109 -8.13 -11.52 -4.76
CA GLY A 109 -7.77 -11.64 -3.35
C GLY A 109 -6.79 -10.56 -2.89
N PHE A 110 -5.93 -10.93 -1.94
CA PHE A 110 -4.88 -10.07 -1.40
C PHE A 110 -3.61 -10.14 -2.25
N MET A 111 -2.90 -9.02 -2.33
CA MET A 111 -1.61 -8.89 -2.98
C MET A 111 -0.62 -8.25 -2.01
N THR A 112 0.51 -8.91 -1.76
CA THR A 112 1.62 -8.33 -1.00
C THR A 112 2.37 -7.36 -1.90
N VAL A 113 2.62 -6.15 -1.40
CA VAL A 113 3.35 -5.09 -2.09
C VAL A 113 4.56 -4.69 -1.24
N VAL A 114 5.71 -4.61 -1.89
CA VAL A 114 6.93 -4.06 -1.29
C VAL A 114 7.27 -2.76 -1.97
N ILE A 115 7.46 -1.71 -1.16
CA ILE A 115 7.73 -0.35 -1.58
C ILE A 115 9.10 0.07 -1.06
N ASP A 116 9.87 0.78 -1.87
CA ASP A 116 11.06 1.48 -1.38
C ASP A 116 10.64 2.77 -0.66
N MET A 117 10.90 2.84 0.64
CA MET A 117 10.46 3.95 1.49
C MET A 117 11.17 5.28 1.17
N LYS A 118 12.30 5.25 0.44
CA LYS A 118 13.01 6.46 0.03
C LYS A 118 12.47 7.07 -1.25
N THR A 119 12.04 6.23 -2.20
CA THR A 119 11.57 6.68 -3.52
C THR A 119 10.06 6.58 -3.68
N SER A 120 9.36 5.96 -2.72
CA SER A 120 7.95 5.59 -2.78
C SER A 120 7.61 4.68 -3.97
N ALA A 121 8.62 4.06 -4.59
CA ALA A 121 8.42 3.19 -5.74
C ALA A 121 8.01 1.79 -5.30
N VAL A 122 7.02 1.21 -6.00
CA VAL A 122 6.70 -0.21 -5.86
C VAL A 122 7.83 -1.03 -6.51
N ILE A 123 8.52 -1.83 -5.71
CA ILE A 123 9.70 -2.59 -6.15
C ILE A 123 9.43 -4.09 -6.29
N TYR A 124 8.33 -4.57 -5.72
CA TYR A 124 7.89 -5.96 -5.83
C TYR A 124 6.39 -6.09 -5.50
N THR A 125 5.72 -7.02 -6.18
CA THR A 125 4.32 -7.38 -5.95
C THR A 125 4.16 -8.87 -6.13
N GLU A 126 3.43 -9.54 -5.24
CA GLU A 126 3.14 -10.97 -5.34
C GLU A 126 1.72 -11.26 -4.86
N LYS A 127 1.04 -12.25 -5.46
CA LYS A 127 -0.31 -12.62 -5.03
C LYS A 127 -0.26 -13.39 -3.72
N GLY A 128 -1.24 -13.14 -2.85
CA GLY A 128 -1.35 -13.77 -1.55
C GLY A 128 -1.00 -12.83 -0.40
N LYS A 129 -0.98 -13.40 0.81
CA LYS A 129 -0.77 -12.70 2.09
C LYS A 129 0.15 -13.47 3.05
N LYS A 130 0.87 -14.46 2.52
CA LYS A 130 1.66 -15.37 3.35
C LYS A 130 3.14 -15.00 3.32
N ALA A 131 3.92 -15.57 4.23
CA ALA A 131 5.36 -15.33 4.30
C ALA A 131 6.06 -15.71 2.98
N GLU A 132 5.59 -16.76 2.32
CA GLU A 132 6.13 -17.28 1.06
C GLU A 132 5.97 -16.27 -0.09
N SER A 133 5.02 -15.33 0.00
CA SER A 133 4.86 -14.26 -1.00
C SER A 133 6.08 -13.33 -1.07
N LEU A 134 6.92 -13.27 -0.03
CA LEU A 134 8.15 -12.48 -0.01
C LEU A 134 9.39 -13.25 -0.48
N ASP A 135 9.31 -14.56 -0.69
CA ASP A 135 10.49 -15.38 -1.03
C ASP A 135 11.13 -14.93 -2.36
N GLY A 136 10.31 -14.58 -3.35
CA GLY A 136 10.77 -14.04 -4.63
C GLY A 136 11.50 -12.71 -4.46
N PHE A 137 11.04 -11.86 -3.54
CA PHE A 137 11.70 -10.60 -3.20
C PHE A 137 13.06 -10.85 -2.54
N TRP A 138 13.10 -11.70 -1.50
CA TRP A 138 14.33 -12.00 -0.77
C TRP A 138 15.38 -12.66 -1.68
N LYS A 139 14.99 -13.59 -2.55
CA LYS A 139 15.89 -14.21 -3.55
C LYS A 139 16.59 -13.17 -4.44
N ARG A 140 15.88 -12.10 -4.83
CA ARG A 140 16.46 -11.01 -5.63
C ARG A 140 17.29 -10.05 -4.76
N LYS A 141 16.81 -9.73 -3.56
CA LYS A 141 17.46 -8.76 -2.67
C LYS A 141 18.74 -9.29 -2.03
N LEU A 142 18.79 -10.56 -1.65
CA LEU A 142 19.99 -11.20 -1.08
C LEU A 142 21.16 -11.27 -2.07
N ARG A 143 20.91 -11.16 -3.38
CA ARG A 143 21.95 -11.03 -4.41
C ARG A 143 22.57 -9.63 -4.48
N CYS A 144 22.02 -8.65 -3.75
CA CYS A 144 22.50 -7.27 -3.75
C CYS A 144 23.48 -7.04 -2.59
N LYS A 145 24.52 -6.22 -2.83
CA LYS A 145 25.56 -5.94 -1.82
C LYS A 145 25.06 -5.15 -0.60
N LYS A 146 24.10 -4.23 -0.79
CA LYS A 146 23.60 -3.38 0.30
C LYS A 146 22.53 -4.13 1.11
N PRO A 147 22.69 -4.28 2.44
CA PRO A 147 21.67 -4.90 3.27
C PRO A 147 20.45 -3.99 3.43
N ILE A 148 19.36 -4.56 3.93
CA ILE A 148 18.20 -3.80 4.39
C ILE A 148 18.50 -3.28 5.80
N GLU A 149 18.33 -1.97 6.00
CA GLU A 149 18.56 -1.28 7.27
C GLU A 149 17.27 -1.17 8.10
N ALA A 150 16.13 -0.99 7.44
CA ALA A 150 14.83 -0.87 8.10
C ALA A 150 13.70 -1.46 7.25
N VAL A 151 12.73 -2.06 7.93
CA VAL A 151 11.52 -2.61 7.32
C VAL A 151 10.30 -2.07 8.06
N ALA A 152 9.45 -1.33 7.36
CA ALA A 152 8.11 -1.00 7.81
C ALA A 152 7.14 -2.10 7.37
N THR A 153 6.32 -2.61 8.29
CA THR A 153 5.30 -3.62 7.98
C THR A 153 4.09 -3.43 8.91
N ASP A 154 2.93 -3.95 8.50
CA ASP A 154 1.86 -4.22 9.47
C ASP A 154 2.32 -5.29 10.48
N MET A 155 1.59 -5.42 11.58
CA MET A 155 1.75 -6.41 12.65
C MET A 155 1.39 -7.84 12.23
N GLY A 156 1.51 -8.18 10.95
CA GLY A 156 1.29 -9.53 10.43
C GLY A 156 2.45 -10.44 10.81
N GLN A 157 2.19 -11.48 11.60
CA GLN A 157 3.23 -12.38 12.10
C GLN A 157 4.04 -13.04 10.98
N ALA A 158 3.40 -13.34 9.84
CA ALA A 158 4.06 -13.90 8.67
C ALA A 158 5.18 -12.99 8.13
N TYR A 159 4.93 -11.68 8.01
CA TYR A 159 5.94 -10.72 7.54
C TYR A 159 7.03 -10.47 8.56
N ILE A 160 6.66 -10.34 9.84
CA ILE A 160 7.63 -10.20 10.93
C ILE A 160 8.61 -11.37 10.94
N SER A 161 8.10 -12.61 10.84
CA SER A 161 8.93 -13.81 10.77
C SER A 161 9.82 -13.83 9.52
N SER A 162 9.26 -13.51 8.35
CA SER A 162 10.00 -13.46 7.08
C SER A 162 11.15 -12.43 7.13
N VAL A 163 10.91 -11.26 7.71
CA VAL A 163 11.92 -10.21 7.86
C VAL A 163 13.00 -10.63 8.85
N LYS A 164 12.64 -11.21 10.01
CA LYS A 164 13.62 -11.69 10.99
C LYS A 164 14.52 -12.78 10.40
N GLN A 165 13.98 -13.64 9.55
CA GLN A 165 14.74 -14.70 8.89
C GLN A 165 15.74 -14.15 7.85
N HIS A 166 15.30 -13.24 6.98
CA HIS A 166 16.11 -12.80 5.82
C HIS A 166 16.91 -11.52 6.06
N ALA A 167 16.51 -10.69 7.01
CA ALA A 167 17.15 -9.43 7.36
C ALA A 167 17.21 -9.23 8.89
N PRO A 168 17.90 -10.11 9.64
CA PRO A 168 17.93 -10.10 11.10
C PRO A 168 18.50 -8.81 11.71
N LYS A 169 19.38 -8.11 10.97
CA LYS A 169 19.98 -6.83 11.41
C LYS A 169 19.10 -5.61 11.11
N ALA A 170 18.00 -5.78 10.37
CA ALA A 170 17.13 -4.66 10.00
C ALA A 170 16.28 -4.21 11.19
N LYS A 171 16.08 -2.90 11.31
CA LYS A 171 15.14 -2.32 12.27
C LYS A 171 13.72 -2.57 11.78
N LEU A 172 12.98 -3.38 12.53
CA LEU A 172 11.56 -3.61 12.28
C LEU A 172 10.76 -2.43 12.84
N VAL A 173 10.01 -1.77 11.97
CA VAL A 173 9.14 -0.63 12.29
C VAL A 173 7.71 -1.06 12.04
N ILE A 174 6.86 -0.90 13.05
CA ILE A 174 5.42 -1.14 12.88
C ILE A 174 4.78 0.12 12.32
N ASP A 175 3.95 -0.04 11.29
CA ASP A 175 3.23 1.06 10.69
C ASP A 175 2.24 1.71 11.69
N ARG A 176 2.40 3.03 11.88
CA ARG A 176 1.54 3.88 12.70
C ARG A 176 0.07 3.76 12.30
N PHE A 177 -0.23 3.75 11.00
CA PHE A 177 -1.62 3.72 10.54
C PHE A 177 -2.34 2.47 11.05
N HIS A 178 -1.70 1.31 10.91
CA HIS A 178 -2.23 0.03 11.36
C HIS A 178 -2.39 -0.04 12.89
N VAL A 179 -1.44 0.52 13.65
CA VAL A 179 -1.54 0.59 15.13
C VAL A 179 -2.74 1.45 15.54
N VAL A 180 -2.87 2.65 14.99
CA VAL A 180 -3.98 3.57 15.30
C VAL A 180 -5.32 2.97 14.85
N LYS A 181 -5.35 2.30 13.69
CA LYS A 181 -6.54 1.61 13.18
C LYS A 181 -7.00 0.51 14.15
N ARG A 182 -6.11 -0.38 14.60
CA ARG A 182 -6.46 -1.43 15.56
C ARG A 182 -6.91 -0.85 16.90
N PHE A 183 -6.29 0.23 17.36
CA PHE A 183 -6.72 0.91 18.58
C PHE A 183 -8.16 1.47 18.43
N ASN A 184 -8.45 2.11 17.30
CA ASN A 184 -9.79 2.64 17.00
C ASN A 184 -10.85 1.53 16.88
N GLU A 185 -10.47 0.36 16.34
CA GLU A 185 -11.33 -0.83 16.33
C GLU A 185 -11.63 -1.30 17.75
N LYS A 186 -10.62 -1.41 18.62
CA LYS A 186 -10.80 -1.76 20.03
C LYS A 186 -11.60 -0.74 20.84
N LEU A 187 -11.38 0.55 20.61
CA LEU A 187 -12.22 1.60 21.20
C LEU A 187 -13.68 1.48 20.74
N THR A 188 -13.90 1.13 19.47
CA THR A 188 -15.25 0.90 18.94
C THR A 188 -15.91 -0.34 19.54
N GLU A 189 -15.16 -1.43 19.74
CA GLU A 189 -15.61 -2.65 20.42
C GLU A 189 -15.98 -2.36 21.88
N PHE A 190 -15.08 -1.73 22.65
CA PHE A 190 -15.32 -1.34 24.03
C PHE A 190 -16.54 -0.43 24.19
N ARG A 191 -16.71 0.55 23.29
CA ARG A 191 -17.91 1.40 23.24
C ARG A 191 -19.17 0.57 22.98
N ARG A 192 -19.11 -0.48 22.14
CA ARG A 192 -20.26 -1.39 21.90
C ARG A 192 -20.57 -2.23 23.14
N GLU A 193 -19.56 -2.70 23.85
CA GLU A 193 -19.74 -3.44 25.11
C GLU A 193 -20.44 -2.56 26.16
N LEU A 194 -19.94 -1.33 26.36
CA LEU A 194 -20.57 -0.35 27.26
C LEU A 194 -22.01 -0.03 26.85
N GLN A 195 -22.26 0.13 25.56
CA GLN A 195 -23.61 0.36 25.03
C GLN A 195 -24.55 -0.80 25.37
N ASN A 196 -24.07 -2.05 25.28
CA ASN A 196 -24.87 -3.24 25.54
C ASN A 196 -25.12 -3.47 27.05
N SER A 197 -24.23 -2.99 27.92
CA SER A 197 -24.40 -3.08 29.38
C SER A 197 -25.32 -2.01 29.97
N MET A 198 -25.70 -0.99 29.20
CA MET A 198 -26.55 0.10 29.67
C MET A 198 -28.03 -0.31 29.71
N SER A 199 -28.68 -0.10 30.86
CA SER A 199 -30.12 -0.33 31.02
C SER A 199 -30.98 0.75 30.35
N ASN A 200 -30.47 1.99 30.28
CA ASN A 200 -31.18 3.11 29.68
C ASN A 200 -30.96 3.16 28.16
N LYS A 201 -32.05 3.01 27.39
CA LYS A 201 -32.02 3.04 25.92
C LYS A 201 -31.57 4.39 25.35
N ASN A 202 -31.88 5.51 26.03
CA ASN A 202 -31.51 6.84 25.56
C ASN A 202 -30.00 7.08 25.67
N ASP A 203 -29.40 6.66 26.79
CA ASP A 203 -27.94 6.79 27.02
C ASP A 203 -27.16 5.86 26.07
N ALA A 204 -27.66 4.64 25.85
CA ALA A 204 -27.09 3.71 24.87
C ALA A 204 -27.14 4.28 23.44
N GLN A 205 -28.24 4.94 23.06
CA GLN A 205 -28.38 5.58 21.76
C GLN A 205 -27.47 6.80 21.62
N TYR A 206 -27.30 7.60 22.67
CA TYR A 206 -26.35 8.70 22.70
C TYR A 206 -24.91 8.21 22.47
N LEU A 207 -24.50 7.15 23.17
CA LEU A 207 -23.18 6.52 23.03
C LEU A 207 -22.95 5.91 21.62
N LYS A 208 -24.01 5.50 20.93
CA LYS A 208 -23.93 5.05 19.53
C LYS A 208 -23.56 6.20 18.59
N ASN A 209 -24.12 7.38 18.83
CA ASN A 209 -23.95 8.55 17.98
C ASN A 209 -22.59 9.26 18.17
N THR A 210 -21.83 8.92 19.22
CA THR A 210 -20.52 9.53 19.53
C THR A 210 -19.34 8.81 18.87
N ARG A 211 -19.55 7.69 18.16
CA ARG A 211 -18.48 6.89 17.53
C ARG A 211 -17.52 7.73 16.69
N TRP A 212 -18.05 8.58 15.81
CA TRP A 212 -17.22 9.41 14.93
C TRP A 212 -16.41 10.45 15.69
N LEU A 213 -16.94 10.98 16.80
CA LEU A 213 -16.21 11.91 17.67
C LEU A 213 -15.00 11.21 18.32
N LEU A 214 -15.19 9.98 18.79
CA LEU A 214 -14.15 9.19 19.47
C LEU A 214 -13.00 8.77 18.55
N VAL A 215 -13.30 8.46 17.28
CA VAL A 215 -12.32 7.96 16.31
C VAL A 215 -11.62 9.10 15.56
N SER A 216 -12.28 10.26 15.43
CA SER A 216 -11.72 11.42 14.74
C SER A 216 -10.49 11.99 15.45
N ASN A 217 -9.74 12.80 14.70
CA ASN A 217 -8.71 13.66 15.26
C ASN A 217 -9.39 14.89 15.91
N PRO A 218 -9.16 15.18 17.20
CA PRO A 218 -9.69 16.36 17.90
C PRO A 218 -9.40 17.68 17.21
N ASP A 219 -8.22 17.82 16.60
CA ASP A 219 -7.80 19.04 15.90
C ASP A 219 -8.63 19.32 14.64
N ARG A 220 -9.44 18.33 14.20
CA ARG A 220 -10.34 18.43 13.04
C ARG A 220 -11.81 18.57 13.44
N LEU A 221 -12.13 18.52 14.74
CA LEU A 221 -13.48 18.74 15.22
C LEU A 221 -13.75 20.24 15.31
N ASP A 222 -14.95 20.64 14.90
CA ASP A 222 -15.47 21.99 15.16
C ASP A 222 -15.82 22.15 16.65
N GLU A 223 -16.08 23.38 17.09
CA GLU A 223 -16.41 23.68 18.50
C GLU A 223 -17.59 22.84 19.01
N GLN A 224 -18.61 22.63 18.16
CA GLN A 224 -19.76 21.80 18.50
C GLN A 224 -19.37 20.32 18.67
N GLY A 225 -18.50 19.81 17.80
CA GLY A 225 -17.94 18.46 17.89
C GLY A 225 -17.10 18.24 19.15
N GLN A 226 -16.28 19.23 19.51
CA GLN A 226 -15.48 19.21 20.74
C GLN A 226 -16.37 19.19 22.00
N ALA A 227 -17.34 20.10 22.10
CA ALA A 227 -18.25 20.14 23.24
C ALA A 227 -19.09 18.85 23.38
N ARG A 228 -19.46 18.22 22.25
CA ARG A 228 -20.15 16.92 22.26
C ARG A 228 -19.23 15.78 22.68
N LEU A 229 -17.97 15.81 22.28
CA LEU A 229 -16.97 14.83 22.70
C LEU A 229 -16.76 14.93 24.22
N GLU A 230 -16.54 16.12 24.75
CA GLU A 230 -16.37 16.34 26.20
C GLU A 230 -17.56 15.83 27.01
N ARG A 231 -18.79 16.13 26.57
CA ARG A 231 -20.01 15.60 27.20
C ARG A 231 -20.05 14.07 27.17
N ALA A 232 -19.64 13.44 26.07
CA ALA A 232 -19.60 11.98 25.96
C ALA A 232 -18.54 11.35 26.88
N LEU A 233 -17.39 12.01 27.05
CA LEU A 233 -16.32 11.55 27.93
C LEU A 233 -16.72 11.75 29.41
N ALA A 234 -17.35 12.88 29.75
CA ALA A 234 -17.84 13.16 31.10
C ALA A 234 -18.91 12.16 31.54
N ALA A 235 -19.80 11.77 30.64
CA ALA A 235 -20.87 10.80 30.90
C ALA A 235 -20.37 9.35 31.08
N ASN A 236 -19.16 9.03 30.62
CA ASN A 236 -18.63 7.66 30.67
C ASN A 236 -17.13 7.64 30.97
N GLN A 237 -16.81 7.58 32.28
CA GLN A 237 -15.43 7.56 32.77
C GLN A 237 -14.57 6.43 32.17
N PRO A 238 -15.04 5.16 32.11
CA PRO A 238 -14.27 4.10 31.45
C PRO A 238 -13.94 4.42 29.98
N LEU A 239 -14.90 4.96 29.23
CA LEU A 239 -14.69 5.37 27.83
C LEU A 239 -13.69 6.52 27.73
N ALA A 240 -13.75 7.48 28.66
CA ALA A 240 -12.82 8.60 28.72
C ALA A 240 -11.37 8.14 28.91
N VAL A 241 -11.13 7.18 29.81
CA VAL A 241 -9.80 6.61 30.03
C VAL A 241 -9.25 6.00 28.73
N VAL A 242 -10.01 5.14 28.05
CA VAL A 242 -9.56 4.50 26.81
C VAL A 242 -9.33 5.53 25.70
N TYR A 243 -10.17 6.56 25.62
CA TYR A 243 -10.00 7.67 24.69
C TYR A 243 -8.70 8.44 24.94
N TYR A 244 -8.38 8.80 26.19
CA TYR A 244 -7.12 9.48 26.50
C TYR A 244 -5.90 8.59 26.25
N LEU A 245 -6.03 7.27 26.44
CA LEU A 245 -4.97 6.32 26.05
C LEU A 245 -4.74 6.32 24.54
N LYS A 246 -5.79 6.41 23.71
CA LYS A 246 -5.68 6.59 22.26
C LYS A 246 -4.89 7.86 21.92
N GLU A 247 -5.25 8.99 22.52
CA GLU A 247 -4.60 10.27 22.20
C GLU A 247 -3.15 10.29 22.70
N LYS A 248 -2.85 9.71 23.86
CA LYS A 248 -1.46 9.50 24.32
C LYS A 248 -0.66 8.65 23.33
N LEU A 249 -1.24 7.55 22.84
CA LEU A 249 -0.60 6.70 21.83
C LEU A 249 -0.33 7.49 20.55
N ARG A 250 -1.28 8.31 20.10
CA ARG A 250 -1.11 9.17 18.92
C ARG A 250 0.03 10.18 19.11
N MET A 251 0.13 10.81 20.28
CA MET A 251 1.18 11.78 20.60
C MET A 251 2.59 11.17 20.58
N LEU A 252 2.71 9.85 20.75
CA LEU A 252 3.99 9.14 20.72
C LEU A 252 4.82 9.47 19.46
N TRP A 253 4.17 9.57 18.30
CA TRP A 253 4.87 9.88 17.04
C TRP A 253 5.20 11.37 16.86
N SER A 254 4.58 12.26 17.64
CA SER A 254 4.86 13.69 17.62
C SER A 254 6.00 14.09 18.55
N GLN A 255 6.55 13.15 19.32
CA GLN A 255 7.64 13.44 20.25
C GLN A 255 8.97 13.71 19.51
N PRO A 256 9.72 14.75 19.92
CA PRO A 256 10.94 15.17 19.24
C PRO A 256 12.12 14.21 19.45
N SER A 257 12.24 13.56 20.62
CA SER A 257 13.36 12.67 20.92
C SER A 257 12.98 11.18 21.00
N LYS A 258 13.98 10.30 20.76
CA LYS A 258 13.83 8.84 20.94
C LYS A 258 13.53 8.44 22.39
N ILE A 259 14.03 9.20 23.36
CA ILE A 259 13.91 8.92 24.80
C ILE A 259 12.46 9.21 25.25
N GLU A 260 11.85 10.28 24.74
CA GLU A 260 10.43 10.60 24.99
C GLU A 260 9.46 9.68 24.22
N ARG A 261 9.87 9.16 23.06
CA ARG A 261 9.11 8.13 22.30
C ARG A 261 9.03 6.76 22.98
N SER A 262 9.81 6.52 24.02
CA SER A 262 9.72 5.29 24.82
C SER A 262 8.40 5.21 25.59
N GLY A 263 7.76 6.36 25.87
CA GLY A 263 6.73 6.47 26.90
C GLY A 263 7.22 5.98 28.28
N PRO A 264 6.38 6.02 29.32
CA PRO A 264 6.56 5.08 30.43
C PRO A 264 6.58 3.66 29.85
N ARG A 265 7.42 2.77 30.39
CA ARG A 265 7.46 1.39 29.89
C ARG A 265 6.06 0.81 30.02
N PHE A 266 5.58 0.08 29.00
CA PHE A 266 4.28 -0.60 29.07
C PHE A 266 4.18 -1.57 30.27
N SER A 267 5.32 -1.95 30.89
CA SER A 267 5.38 -2.67 32.17
C SER A 267 4.70 -1.93 33.32
N ASP A 268 4.61 -0.60 33.24
CA ASP A 268 4.12 0.25 34.33
C ASP A 268 2.59 0.44 34.23
N MET A 269 1.93 -0.23 33.27
CA MET A 269 0.51 -0.08 32.96
C MET A 269 -0.30 -1.40 32.91
N THR A 270 0.22 -2.53 33.39
CA THR A 270 -0.52 -3.82 33.37
C THR A 270 -0.68 -4.45 34.76
N LEU A 271 -1.93 -4.70 35.17
CA LEU A 271 -2.34 -5.52 36.33
C LEU A 271 -2.19 -7.05 36.10
N SER A 272 -1.45 -7.49 35.08
CA SER A 272 -1.32 -8.91 34.74
C SER A 272 -0.06 -9.12 33.91
N GLY A 273 0.96 -9.70 34.54
CA GLY A 273 2.35 -9.77 34.08
C GLY A 273 2.58 -10.59 32.80
N ARG A 274 2.36 -9.99 31.63
CA ARG A 274 2.96 -10.43 30.36
C ARG A 274 3.50 -9.22 29.58
N SER A 275 4.81 -9.05 29.64
CA SER A 275 5.57 -7.97 29.01
C SER A 275 5.65 -8.10 27.48
N VAL A 276 5.18 -7.08 26.75
CA VAL A 276 5.57 -6.84 25.35
C VAL A 276 6.67 -5.79 25.35
N LEU A 277 7.90 -6.21 25.03
CA LEU A 277 9.04 -5.31 24.85
C LEU A 277 8.99 -4.70 23.44
N ILE A 278 8.87 -3.36 23.38
CA ILE A 278 9.41 -2.59 22.26
C ILE A 278 10.92 -2.62 22.46
N VAL A 279 11.66 -3.37 21.64
CA VAL A 279 13.10 -3.59 21.83
C VAL A 279 13.89 -2.38 21.31
N PRO A 280 14.59 -1.61 22.16
CA PRO A 280 15.77 -0.89 21.74
C PRO A 280 16.91 -1.93 21.58
N ASN A 281 17.46 -2.06 20.38
CA ASN A 281 18.68 -2.85 20.19
C ASN A 281 19.82 -2.19 20.97
N ASN A 282 20.27 -2.85 22.02
CA ASN A 282 21.61 -2.69 22.58
C ASN A 282 22.20 -4.07 22.87
N THR A 283 23.13 -4.49 22.03
CA THR A 283 24.29 -5.35 22.30
C THR A 283 25.35 -4.88 21.27
N GLY A 284 26.52 -4.33 21.58
CA GLY A 284 27.33 -4.34 22.81
C GLY A 284 28.54 -5.26 22.60
N THR A 285 29.64 -4.73 22.09
CA THR A 285 31.09 -4.98 22.36
C THR A 285 31.83 -3.77 21.74
N ASP A 286 32.85 -3.13 22.29
CA ASP A 286 34.09 -3.57 22.96
C ASP A 286 34.37 -2.59 24.14
N TYR A 287 34.75 -3.00 25.36
CA TYR A 287 36.10 -3.38 25.83
C TYR A 287 37.28 -2.62 25.19
N ASP A 288 38.00 -1.92 26.07
CA ASP A 288 39.15 -1.00 25.93
C ASP A 288 38.85 0.44 25.44
#